data_AF-A0A1Q4VWA2-F1
#
_entry.id   AF-A0A1Q4VWA2-F1
#
_cell.length_a   1.000
_cell.length_b   1.000
_cell.length_c   1.000
_cell.angle_alpha   90.00
_cell.angle_beta   90.00
_cell.angle_gamma   90.00
#
_symmetry.space_group_name_H-M   'P 1'
#
loop_
_entity.id
_entity.type
_entity.pdbx_description
1 polymer ?
#
loop_
_entity_poly.entity_id
_entity_poly.type
_entity_poly.pdbx_seq_one_letter_code
_entity_poly.pdbx_strand_id
1 'polypeptide(L)'
;MTALLNVRKALAEEVAGLGRRLDDARREVLEHLTAEAAELRADARETRARADRGAAAAADTERAVSLLRQEVGEVRESIAGLQHALDALAQHPVFRAESADRREPPGENAESEWTDADPDPDPDPDPDPDPDPDLVDAGPEPAFPPLMDSDDDDDADDDAGEEAGGGIDQDADTDSGADDVDHGVLLLKAAQAGTVALVCHRESWEFLAACAAGNEHFRATCELADEGNGRVRAVLSGRSVIGALIALRHTRDDSHLDGTWALASACYSRIAEGLRTTARDGRRPLTVVFDDGVRDAPPERQLPGPSGTRPEDPDGTD
;
A
#
# COMPACT_ATOMS: atom_id res chain seq x y z
N MET A 1 -16.93 -35.55 -68.70
CA MET A 1 -15.51 -35.49 -68.28
C MET A 1 -14.97 -34.08 -68.16
N THR A 2 -15.29 -33.15 -69.07
CA THR A 2 -14.80 -31.75 -69.04
C THR A 2 -15.22 -30.94 -67.80
N ALA A 3 -16.45 -31.12 -67.30
CA ALA A 3 -16.93 -30.42 -66.10
C ALA A 3 -16.11 -30.76 -64.84
N LEU A 4 -15.78 -32.04 -64.63
CA LEU A 4 -14.97 -32.50 -63.48
C LEU A 4 -13.54 -31.95 -63.51
N LEU A 5 -12.94 -31.84 -64.71
CA LEU A 5 -11.60 -31.27 -64.87
C LEU A 5 -11.60 -29.76 -64.53
N ASN A 6 -12.64 -29.03 -64.90
CA ASN A 6 -12.78 -27.62 -64.57
C ASN A 6 -12.94 -27.40 -63.06
N VAL A 7 -13.75 -28.22 -62.38
CA VAL A 7 -13.92 -28.15 -60.92
C VAL A 7 -12.60 -28.45 -60.20
N ARG A 8 -11.87 -29.50 -60.62
CA ARG A 8 -10.56 -29.82 -60.03
C ARG A 8 -9.56 -28.67 -60.20
N LYS A 9 -9.56 -28.00 -61.35
CA LYS A 9 -8.69 -26.86 -61.60
C LYS A 9 -9.06 -25.67 -60.72
N ALA A 10 -10.35 -25.35 -60.61
CA ALA A 10 -10.83 -24.27 -59.74
C ALA A 10 -10.47 -24.51 -58.27
N LEU A 11 -10.66 -25.74 -57.77
CA LEU A 11 -10.30 -26.10 -56.40
C LEU A 11 -8.79 -25.98 -56.15
N ALA A 12 -7.95 -26.38 -57.11
CA ALA A 12 -6.50 -26.24 -56.99
C ALA A 12 -6.06 -24.77 -56.94
N GLU A 13 -6.72 -23.89 -57.69
CA GLU A 13 -6.47 -22.44 -57.65
C GLU A 13 -6.91 -21.83 -56.31
N GLU A 14 -8.05 -22.26 -55.76
CA GLU A 14 -8.53 -21.82 -54.44
C GLU A 14 -7.61 -22.27 -53.31
N VAL A 15 -7.18 -23.54 -53.31
CA VAL A 15 -6.24 -24.07 -52.31
C VAL A 15 -4.90 -23.33 -52.38
N ALA A 16 -4.38 -23.08 -53.59
CA ALA A 16 -3.16 -22.28 -53.75
C ALA A 16 -3.36 -20.83 -53.27
N GLY A 17 -4.54 -20.25 -53.48
CA GLY A 17 -4.91 -18.92 -52.98
C GLY A 17 -5.06 -18.86 -51.47
N LEU A 18 -5.56 -19.92 -50.84
CA LEU A 18 -5.62 -20.06 -49.38
C LEU A 18 -4.22 -20.20 -48.79
N GLY A 19 -3.35 -21.01 -49.39
CA GLY A 19 -1.96 -21.17 -48.96
C GLY A 19 -1.21 -19.84 -48.92
N ARG A 20 -1.30 -19.02 -49.99
CA ARG A 20 -0.69 -17.69 -50.02
C ARG A 20 -1.22 -16.76 -48.93
N ARG A 21 -2.55 -16.74 -48.73
CA ARG A 21 -3.17 -15.93 -47.67
C ARG A 21 -2.73 -16.36 -46.28
N LEU A 22 -2.58 -17.66 -46.04
CA LEU A 22 -2.09 -18.19 -44.76
C LEU A 22 -0.61 -17.84 -44.54
N ASP A 23 0.22 -17.93 -45.58
CA ASP A 23 1.63 -17.52 -45.50
C ASP A 23 1.79 -16.02 -45.26
N ASP A 24 0.97 -15.19 -45.89
CA ASP A 24 0.96 -13.75 -45.70
C ASP A 24 0.49 -13.38 -44.29
N ALA A 25 -0.60 -13.99 -43.80
CA ALA A 25 -1.08 -13.80 -42.42
C ALA A 25 -0.03 -14.25 -41.39
N ARG A 26 0.64 -15.38 -41.64
CA ARG A 26 1.73 -15.84 -40.77
C ARG A 26 2.89 -14.85 -40.75
N ARG A 27 3.26 -14.28 -41.90
CA ARG A 27 4.32 -13.27 -41.99
C ARG A 27 3.95 -12.02 -41.19
N GLU A 28 2.72 -11.52 -41.38
CA GLU A 28 2.22 -10.34 -40.68
C GLU A 28 2.21 -10.55 -39.15
N VAL A 29 1.73 -11.70 -38.68
CA VAL A 29 1.75 -12.03 -37.24
C VAL A 29 3.18 -12.10 -36.70
N LEU A 30 4.12 -12.71 -37.42
CA LEU A 30 5.52 -12.75 -36.98
C LEU A 30 6.16 -11.36 -36.95
N GLU A 31 5.90 -10.51 -37.95
CA GLU A 31 6.38 -9.14 -37.98
C GLU A 31 5.82 -8.34 -36.80
N HIS A 32 4.52 -8.46 -36.53
CA HIS A 32 3.88 -7.81 -35.39
C HIS A 32 4.47 -8.27 -34.06
N LEU A 33 4.58 -9.58 -33.83
CA LEU A 33 5.17 -10.13 -32.60
C LEU A 33 6.63 -9.72 -32.41
N THR A 34 7.42 -9.64 -33.49
CA THR A 34 8.82 -9.18 -33.37
C THR A 34 8.92 -7.69 -33.06
N ALA A 35 8.01 -6.86 -33.60
CA ALA A 35 7.92 -5.45 -33.28
C ALA A 35 7.51 -5.23 -31.81
N GLU A 36 6.44 -5.87 -31.35
CA GLU A 36 5.99 -5.80 -29.96
C GLU A 36 7.07 -6.31 -28.99
N ALA A 37 7.74 -7.41 -29.33
CA ALA A 37 8.82 -7.92 -28.49
C ALA A 37 10.04 -6.98 -28.46
N ALA A 38 10.27 -6.18 -29.50
CA ALA A 38 11.32 -5.16 -29.49
C ALA A 38 10.93 -3.96 -28.61
N GLU A 39 9.66 -3.54 -28.68
CA GLU A 39 9.08 -2.48 -27.84
C GLU A 39 9.10 -2.86 -26.36
N LEU A 40 8.61 -4.04 -25.99
CA LEU A 40 8.66 -4.54 -24.61
C LEU A 40 10.08 -4.60 -24.05
N ARG A 41 11.08 -4.95 -24.87
CA ARG A 41 12.49 -4.93 -24.47
C ARG A 41 13.06 -3.53 -24.33
N ALA A 42 12.55 -2.55 -25.09
CA ALA A 42 12.92 -1.15 -24.90
C ALA A 42 12.32 -0.61 -23.60
N ASP A 43 11.06 -0.91 -23.33
CA ASP A 43 10.37 -0.55 -22.10
C ASP A 43 11.02 -1.18 -20.87
N ALA A 44 11.37 -2.47 -20.93
CA ALA A 44 12.08 -3.16 -19.85
C ALA A 44 13.45 -2.53 -19.54
N ARG A 45 14.16 -2.02 -20.56
CA ARG A 45 15.42 -1.29 -20.37
C ARG A 45 15.19 0.06 -19.72
N GLU A 46 14.14 0.77 -20.13
CA GLU A 46 13.81 2.08 -19.56
C GLU A 46 13.28 1.98 -18.13
N THR A 47 12.47 0.97 -17.80
CA THR A 47 12.03 0.72 -16.42
C THR A 47 13.22 0.39 -15.51
N ARG A 48 14.16 -0.43 -15.99
CA ARG A 48 15.41 -0.70 -15.28
C ARG A 48 16.24 0.56 -15.08
N ALA A 49 16.40 1.39 -16.12
CA ALA A 49 17.12 2.65 -16.01
C ALA A 49 16.46 3.62 -15.02
N ARG A 50 15.12 3.63 -14.93
CA ARG A 50 14.39 4.39 -13.91
C ARG A 50 14.60 3.83 -12.51
N ALA A 51 14.59 2.51 -12.35
CA ALA A 51 14.86 1.87 -11.07
C ALA A 51 16.28 2.17 -10.59
N ASP A 52 17.29 2.08 -11.46
CA ASP A 52 18.68 2.39 -11.14
C ASP A 52 18.85 3.86 -10.72
N ARG A 53 18.18 4.80 -11.42
CA ARG A 53 18.15 6.22 -11.03
C ARG A 53 17.45 6.44 -9.69
N GLY A 54 16.34 5.75 -9.44
CA GLY A 54 15.62 5.81 -8.16
C GLY A 54 16.46 5.28 -7.00
N ALA A 55 17.17 4.17 -7.18
CA ALA A 55 18.08 3.61 -6.19
C ALA A 55 19.24 4.55 -5.87
N ALA A 56 19.83 5.20 -6.90
CA ALA A 56 20.87 6.21 -6.71
C ALA A 56 20.35 7.40 -5.89
N ALA A 57 19.18 7.93 -6.23
CA ALA A 57 18.57 9.05 -5.49
C ALA A 57 18.25 8.67 -4.04
N ALA A 58 17.73 7.47 -3.79
CA ALA A 58 17.46 6.98 -2.45
C ALA A 58 18.76 6.90 -1.61
N ALA A 59 19.84 6.36 -2.18
CA ALA A 59 21.14 6.30 -1.52
C ALA A 59 21.69 7.71 -1.21
N ASP A 60 21.48 8.68 -2.09
CA ASP A 60 21.86 10.08 -1.83
C ASP A 60 21.04 10.70 -0.69
N THR A 61 19.74 10.43 -0.62
CA THR A 61 18.89 10.90 0.49
C THR A 61 19.28 10.26 1.83
N GLU A 62 19.63 8.97 1.84
CA GLU A 62 20.08 8.29 3.07
C GLU A 62 21.40 8.88 3.59
N ARG A 63 22.33 9.20 2.68
CA ARG A 63 23.57 9.92 3.03
C ARG A 63 23.25 11.30 3.59
N ALA A 64 22.36 12.07 2.96
CA ALA A 64 21.97 13.39 3.43
C ALA A 64 21.31 13.34 4.82
N VAL A 65 20.43 12.37 5.08
CA VAL A 65 19.81 12.18 6.40
C VAL A 65 20.85 11.80 7.45
N SER A 66 21.81 10.95 7.09
CA SER A 66 22.91 10.56 7.99
C SER A 66 23.78 11.75 8.37
N LEU A 67 24.11 12.61 7.41
CA LEU A 67 24.82 13.87 7.65
C LEU A 67 24.02 14.81 8.56
N LEU A 68 22.73 15.00 8.29
CA LEU A 68 21.89 15.86 9.13
C LEU A 68 21.78 15.35 10.57
N ARG A 69 21.69 14.03 10.77
CA ARG A 69 21.69 13.43 12.12
C ARG A 69 23.02 13.66 12.84
N GLN A 70 24.14 13.60 12.13
CA GLN A 70 25.45 13.91 12.68
C GLN A 70 25.52 15.40 13.09
N GLU A 71 25.14 16.31 12.22
CA GLU A 71 25.12 17.76 12.51
C GLU A 71 24.24 18.10 13.72
N VAL A 72 23.05 17.49 13.81
CA VAL A 72 22.16 17.64 14.98
C VAL A 72 22.81 17.10 16.26
N GLY A 73 23.58 16.01 16.16
CA GLY A 73 24.37 15.47 17.26
C GLY A 73 25.44 16.47 17.73
N GLU A 74 26.20 17.03 16.81
CA GLU A 74 27.25 18.03 17.09
C GLU A 74 26.66 19.31 17.72
N VAL A 75 25.52 19.79 17.23
CA VAL A 75 24.81 20.94 17.82
C VAL A 75 24.35 20.64 19.25
N ARG A 76 23.81 19.45 19.52
CA ARG A 76 23.39 19.05 20.87
C ARG A 76 24.58 18.97 21.84
N GLU A 77 25.71 18.44 21.38
CA GLU A 77 26.94 18.40 22.18
C GLU A 77 27.46 19.81 22.49
N SER A 78 27.44 20.71 21.51
CA SER A 78 27.79 22.12 21.73
C SER A 78 26.87 22.80 22.75
N ILE A 79 25.56 22.54 22.72
CA ILE A 79 24.60 23.10 23.68
C ILE A 79 24.89 22.57 25.09
N ALA A 80 25.10 21.26 25.23
CA ALA A 80 25.44 20.64 26.52
C ALA A 80 26.74 21.22 27.10
N GLY A 81 27.76 21.43 26.25
CA GLY A 81 29.01 22.08 26.64
C GLY A 81 28.81 23.52 27.12
N LEU A 82 27.98 24.31 26.42
CA LEU A 82 27.65 25.68 26.83
C LEU A 82 26.87 25.71 28.15
N GLN A 83 25.90 24.82 28.35
CA GLN A 83 25.17 24.68 29.62
C GLN A 83 26.11 24.36 30.78
N HIS A 84 27.03 23.41 30.58
CA HIS A 84 28.00 23.05 31.61
C HIS A 84 28.95 24.23 31.96
N ALA A 85 29.38 25.00 30.95
CA ALA A 85 30.17 26.20 31.17
C ALA A 85 29.38 27.27 31.95
N LEU A 86 28.09 27.47 31.61
CA LEU A 86 27.20 28.40 32.33
C LEU A 86 26.99 27.97 33.78
N ASP A 87 26.77 26.69 34.05
CA ASP A 87 26.64 26.16 35.42
C ASP A 87 27.94 26.33 36.22
N ALA A 88 29.10 26.09 35.60
CA ALA A 88 30.39 26.32 36.24
C ALA A 88 30.60 27.81 36.58
N LEU A 89 30.17 28.72 35.70
CA LEU A 89 30.16 30.16 35.94
C LEU A 89 29.22 30.54 37.09
N ALA A 90 28.01 29.97 37.13
CA ALA A 90 27.03 30.22 38.19
C ALA A 90 27.50 29.72 39.57
N GLN A 91 28.29 28.65 39.61
CA GLN A 91 28.88 28.10 40.83
C GLN A 91 30.15 28.86 41.28
N HIS A 92 30.65 29.80 40.46
CA HIS A 92 31.84 30.58 40.79
C HIS A 92 31.55 31.53 41.97
N PRO A 93 32.46 31.62 42.97
CA PRO A 93 32.22 32.35 44.23
C PRO A 93 31.94 33.85 44.06
N VAL A 94 32.32 34.44 42.92
CA VAL A 94 32.03 35.85 42.56
C VAL A 94 30.53 36.09 42.33
N PHE A 95 29.77 35.08 41.89
CA PHE A 95 28.33 35.18 41.61
C PHE A 95 27.45 34.51 42.69
N ARG A 96 28.07 33.85 43.68
CA ARG A 96 27.38 33.10 44.75
C ARG A 96 26.98 33.94 45.97
N ALA A 97 27.47 35.18 46.05
CA ALA A 97 27.30 36.05 47.22
C ALA A 97 26.08 36.97 47.07
N GLU A 98 24.85 36.43 47.15
CA GLU A 98 23.68 37.23 47.59
C GLU A 98 22.39 36.43 47.91
N SER A 99 22.32 35.13 47.65
CA SER A 99 21.07 34.37 47.85
C SER A 99 20.93 33.63 49.19
N ALA A 100 21.91 33.76 50.09
CA ALA A 100 22.01 32.92 51.30
C ALA A 100 21.67 33.63 52.62
N ASP A 101 21.04 34.81 52.60
CA ASP A 101 20.66 35.52 53.83
C ASP A 101 19.20 35.97 53.83
N ARG A 102 18.30 35.00 54.02
CA ARG A 102 17.00 35.28 54.64
C ARG A 102 16.51 34.07 55.41
N ARG A 103 17.05 33.89 56.61
CA ARG A 103 16.52 32.96 57.61
C ARG A 103 16.23 33.72 58.89
N GLU A 104 14.94 33.79 59.25
CA GLU A 104 14.46 34.13 60.59
C GLU A 104 12.99 33.66 60.73
N PRO A 105 12.43 33.49 61.95
CA PRO A 105 12.53 32.29 62.78
C PRO A 105 11.12 31.68 63.11
N PRO A 106 10.99 30.64 63.96
CA PRO A 106 9.74 29.89 64.14
C PRO A 106 8.82 30.52 65.19
N GLY A 107 7.55 30.71 64.86
CA GLY A 107 6.49 31.17 65.75
C GLY A 107 5.29 30.24 65.70
N GLU A 108 4.96 29.68 66.86
CA GLU A 108 3.81 28.84 67.16
C GLU A 108 2.48 29.53 66.79
N ASN A 109 1.58 28.79 66.13
CA ASN A 109 0.18 28.72 66.55
C ASN A 109 -0.50 27.53 65.86
N ALA A 110 -1.11 26.72 66.71
CA ALA A 110 -1.89 25.55 66.39
C ALA A 110 -3.24 25.91 65.75
N GLU A 111 -3.94 24.85 65.33
CA GLU A 111 -5.38 24.77 65.09
C GLU A 111 -5.85 25.01 63.64
N SER A 112 -5.69 23.98 62.81
CA SER A 112 -6.79 23.51 61.96
C SER A 112 -6.67 22.01 61.77
N GLU A 113 -7.33 21.32 62.70
CA GLU A 113 -7.79 19.95 62.65
C GLU A 113 -8.73 19.77 61.45
N TRP A 114 -8.25 19.08 60.40
CA TRP A 114 -9.07 18.18 59.57
C TRP A 114 -8.19 16.98 59.20
N THR A 115 -8.43 15.90 59.93
CA THR A 115 -8.07 14.54 59.59
C THR A 115 -8.84 14.09 58.35
N ASP A 116 -8.17 13.49 57.37
CA ASP A 116 -8.43 12.08 57.05
C ASP A 116 -7.40 11.52 56.05
N ALA A 117 -6.76 10.43 56.49
CA ALA A 117 -6.17 9.32 55.74
C ALA A 117 -5.27 9.58 54.51
N ASP A 118 -3.95 9.50 54.74
CA ASP A 118 -3.06 8.66 53.92
C ASP A 118 -2.90 7.31 54.66
N PRO A 119 -2.57 6.16 54.01
CA PRO A 119 -1.63 6.08 52.89
C PRO A 119 -2.01 5.10 51.77
N ASP A 120 -1.41 5.22 50.58
CA ASP A 120 -0.41 4.26 50.10
C ASP A 120 0.16 4.62 48.70
N PRO A 121 1.34 4.06 48.35
CA PRO A 121 2.28 4.64 47.39
C PRO A 121 1.96 4.36 45.92
N ASP A 122 2.64 5.11 45.04
CA ASP A 122 2.59 5.04 43.59
C ASP A 122 2.64 3.60 43.00
N PRO A 123 1.97 3.38 41.85
CA PRO A 123 2.06 2.12 41.12
C PRO A 123 3.41 2.01 40.39
N ASP A 124 4.18 0.96 40.70
CA ASP A 124 5.28 0.51 39.86
C ASP A 124 4.78 0.07 38.46
N PRO A 125 5.60 0.23 37.41
CA PRO A 125 5.31 -0.24 36.06
C PRO A 125 5.31 -1.78 35.98
N ASP A 126 4.37 -2.32 35.21
CA ASP A 126 4.22 -3.75 34.93
C ASP A 126 5.55 -4.41 34.50
N PRO A 127 5.93 -5.56 35.08
CA PRO A 127 7.03 -6.37 34.60
C PRO A 127 6.65 -7.13 33.31
N ASP A 128 7.62 -7.25 32.41
CA ASP A 128 7.59 -8.09 31.20
C ASP A 128 7.01 -9.50 31.47
N PRO A 129 6.29 -10.11 30.52
CA PRO A 129 5.96 -11.53 30.60
C PRO A 129 7.23 -12.35 30.36
N ASP A 130 7.75 -12.97 31.42
CA ASP A 130 8.78 -14.00 31.30
C ASP A 130 8.25 -15.19 30.45
N PRO A 131 9.12 -15.82 29.65
CA PRO A 131 8.78 -16.94 28.78
C PRO A 131 8.55 -18.23 29.59
N ASP A 132 7.48 -18.96 29.26
CA ASP A 132 7.22 -20.31 29.78
C ASP A 132 8.43 -21.25 29.55
N PRO A 133 9.00 -21.86 30.61
CA PRO A 133 9.84 -23.04 30.49
C PRO A 133 9.03 -24.31 30.79
N ASP A 134 9.30 -25.35 30.00
CA ASP A 134 8.96 -26.76 30.19
C ASP A 134 7.59 -27.29 29.71
N LEU A 135 7.50 -27.52 28.39
CA LEU A 135 6.94 -28.78 27.88
C LEU A 135 8.03 -29.58 27.16
N VAL A 136 8.68 -30.41 27.96
CA VAL A 136 9.18 -31.76 27.67
C VAL A 136 8.94 -32.33 26.26
N ASP A 137 10.06 -32.69 25.63
CA ASP A 137 10.35 -33.99 25.02
C ASP A 137 9.25 -34.64 24.13
N ALA A 138 9.33 -34.36 22.83
CA ALA A 138 8.88 -35.27 21.80
C ALA A 138 9.90 -35.29 20.67
N GLY A 139 10.82 -36.25 20.72
CA GLY A 139 11.12 -37.21 19.64
C GLY A 139 11.51 -36.71 18.24
N PRO A 140 12.33 -37.49 17.51
CA PRO A 140 12.95 -37.07 16.27
C PRO A 140 11.96 -36.93 15.11
N GLU A 141 12.31 -36.03 14.18
CA GLU A 141 11.72 -35.84 12.86
C GLU A 141 11.13 -37.12 12.25
N PRO A 142 9.87 -37.13 11.77
CA PRO A 142 9.50 -38.07 10.73
C PRO A 142 10.25 -37.67 9.47
N ALA A 143 11.33 -38.39 9.22
CA ALA A 143 11.95 -38.49 7.91
C ALA A 143 10.87 -38.75 6.86
N PHE A 144 10.91 -37.93 5.80
CA PHE A 144 10.24 -38.19 4.54
C PHE A 144 10.36 -39.68 4.17
N PRO A 145 9.26 -40.41 3.90
CA PRO A 145 9.39 -41.68 3.24
C PRO A 145 9.98 -41.45 1.83
N PRO A 146 10.98 -42.24 1.42
CA PRO A 146 11.53 -42.14 0.08
C PRO A 146 10.47 -42.57 -0.94
N LEU A 147 10.49 -41.88 -2.07
CA LEU A 147 9.84 -42.25 -3.33
C LEU A 147 10.06 -43.75 -3.59
N MET A 148 8.98 -44.52 -3.50
CA MET A 148 8.90 -45.84 -4.11
C MET A 148 8.44 -45.61 -5.55
N ASP A 149 9.36 -45.88 -6.48
CA ASP A 149 9.01 -46.25 -7.85
C ASP A 149 8.03 -47.43 -7.79
N SER A 150 6.94 -47.33 -8.51
CA SER A 150 6.07 -48.46 -8.83
C SER A 150 5.78 -48.37 -10.31
N ASP A 151 6.66 -49.04 -11.06
CA ASP A 151 6.41 -49.49 -12.41
C ASP A 151 5.17 -50.40 -12.45
N ASP A 152 4.50 -50.35 -13.60
CA ASP A 152 3.71 -51.41 -14.26
C ASP A 152 2.70 -52.22 -13.42
N ASP A 153 1.43 -52.05 -13.75
CA ASP A 153 0.58 -53.20 -14.12
C ASP A 153 -0.58 -52.71 -15.02
N ASP A 154 -0.53 -53.17 -16.28
CA ASP A 154 -1.67 -53.34 -17.19
C ASP A 154 -2.70 -54.27 -16.52
N ASP A 155 -4.00 -53.95 -16.62
CA ASP A 155 -5.03 -54.94 -17.00
C ASP A 155 -6.40 -54.28 -17.20
N ALA A 156 -6.80 -54.28 -18.47
CA ALA A 156 -8.08 -54.73 -19.04
C ALA A 156 -9.45 -54.34 -18.43
N ASP A 157 -10.26 -53.81 -19.34
CA ASP A 157 -11.65 -54.19 -19.67
C ASP A 157 -12.85 -53.77 -18.78
N ASP A 158 -13.73 -53.01 -19.46
CA ASP A 158 -15.19 -53.19 -19.58
C ASP A 158 -16.04 -53.14 -18.30
N ASP A 159 -16.91 -52.12 -18.18
CA ASP A 159 -18.37 -52.36 -18.11
C ASP A 159 -19.17 -51.06 -18.27
N ALA A 160 -20.24 -51.17 -19.06
CA ALA A 160 -21.24 -50.14 -19.28
C ALA A 160 -22.30 -50.20 -18.17
N GLY A 161 -22.71 -49.04 -17.65
CA GLY A 161 -23.76 -48.96 -16.62
C GLY A 161 -24.55 -47.66 -16.70
N GLU A 162 -25.77 -47.78 -17.21
CA GLU A 162 -26.83 -46.80 -17.34
C GLU A 162 -27.19 -45.99 -16.07
N GLU A 163 -27.47 -44.71 -16.33
CA GLU A 163 -28.68 -43.96 -15.95
C GLU A 163 -28.91 -43.42 -14.53
N ALA A 164 -29.38 -42.17 -14.57
CA ALA A 164 -30.29 -41.49 -13.66
C ALA A 164 -29.78 -40.96 -12.31
N GLY A 165 -29.76 -39.63 -12.22
CA GLY A 165 -30.17 -38.93 -11.00
C GLY A 165 -29.12 -37.99 -10.41
N GLY A 166 -29.02 -36.78 -10.97
CA GLY A 166 -28.28 -35.68 -10.35
C GLY A 166 -28.75 -34.37 -10.93
N GLY A 167 -29.77 -33.79 -10.30
CA GLY A 167 -30.29 -32.49 -10.67
C GLY A 167 -29.21 -31.42 -10.60
N ILE A 168 -29.07 -30.66 -11.69
CA ILE A 168 -28.88 -29.21 -11.75
C ILE A 168 -28.43 -28.57 -10.41
N ASP A 169 -27.12 -28.58 -10.16
CA ASP A 169 -26.42 -27.63 -9.26
C ASP A 169 -25.00 -27.32 -9.83
N GLN A 170 -24.85 -27.37 -11.17
CA GLN A 170 -23.54 -27.16 -11.85
C GLN A 170 -23.33 -25.73 -12.39
N ASP A 171 -24.24 -24.80 -12.09
CA ASP A 171 -24.11 -23.41 -12.56
C ASP A 171 -23.47 -22.47 -11.52
N ALA A 172 -23.29 -22.88 -10.26
CA ALA A 172 -22.70 -22.04 -9.20
C ALA A 172 -21.15 -22.15 -9.11
N ASP A 173 -20.57 -23.30 -9.48
CA ASP A 173 -19.13 -23.53 -9.42
C ASP A 173 -18.36 -22.80 -10.54
N THR A 174 -19.01 -22.56 -11.67
CA THR A 174 -18.35 -21.88 -12.82
C THR A 174 -18.20 -20.38 -12.57
N ASP A 175 -19.17 -19.74 -11.89
CA ASP A 175 -19.16 -18.30 -11.60
C ASP A 175 -18.17 -17.93 -10.47
N SER A 176 -18.06 -18.80 -9.45
CA SER A 176 -17.14 -18.59 -8.33
C SER A 176 -15.67 -18.67 -8.77
N GLY A 177 -15.34 -19.60 -9.66
CA GLY A 177 -13.98 -19.72 -10.21
C GLY A 177 -13.57 -18.52 -11.08
N ALA A 178 -14.52 -17.85 -11.75
CA ALA A 178 -14.24 -16.65 -12.53
C ALA A 178 -13.97 -15.44 -11.63
N ASP A 179 -14.74 -15.23 -10.55
CA ASP A 179 -14.50 -14.16 -9.56
C ASP A 179 -13.15 -14.35 -8.84
N ASP A 180 -12.76 -15.60 -8.55
CA ASP A 180 -11.45 -15.92 -7.97
C ASP A 180 -10.28 -15.55 -8.90
N VAL A 181 -10.40 -15.89 -10.19
CA VAL A 181 -9.39 -15.52 -11.20
C VAL A 181 -9.30 -14.01 -11.38
N ASP A 182 -10.45 -13.33 -11.46
CA ASP A 182 -10.52 -11.88 -11.56
C ASP A 182 -9.91 -11.20 -10.32
N HIS A 183 -10.19 -11.73 -9.12
CA HIS A 183 -9.57 -11.27 -7.89
C HIS A 183 -8.05 -11.46 -7.94
N GLY A 184 -7.56 -12.62 -8.36
CA GLY A 184 -6.13 -12.89 -8.54
C GLY A 184 -5.45 -11.89 -9.49
N VAL A 185 -6.09 -11.56 -10.61
CA VAL A 185 -5.60 -10.52 -11.54
C VAL A 185 -5.54 -9.15 -10.87
N LEU A 186 -6.53 -8.79 -10.06
CA LEU A 186 -6.52 -7.53 -9.31
C LEU A 186 -5.38 -7.45 -8.29
N LEU A 187 -5.11 -8.54 -7.57
CA LEU A 187 -3.98 -8.61 -6.64
C LEU A 187 -2.64 -8.44 -7.35
N LEU A 188 -2.46 -9.06 -8.53
CA LEU A 188 -1.27 -8.89 -9.36
C LEU A 188 -1.11 -7.44 -9.86
N LYS A 189 -2.22 -6.79 -10.24
CA LYS A 189 -2.22 -5.37 -10.62
C LYS A 189 -1.88 -4.46 -9.44
N ALA A 190 -2.41 -4.74 -8.25
CA ALA A 190 -2.09 -4.01 -7.03
C ALA A 190 -0.62 -4.18 -6.64
N ALA A 191 -0.04 -5.38 -6.80
CA ALA A 191 1.39 -5.63 -6.57
C ALA A 191 2.30 -4.80 -7.49
N GLN A 192 1.83 -4.52 -8.72
CA GLN A 192 2.54 -3.69 -9.69
C GLN A 192 2.33 -2.20 -9.47
N ALA A 193 1.29 -1.80 -8.73
CA ALA A 193 1.03 -0.41 -8.39
C ALA A 193 1.99 0.04 -7.29
N GLY A 194 3.01 0.82 -7.64
CA GLY A 194 3.97 1.34 -6.66
C GLY A 194 3.31 2.17 -5.56
N THR A 195 2.31 2.98 -5.91
CA THR A 195 1.55 3.78 -4.95
C THR A 195 0.15 4.07 -5.50
N VAL A 196 -0.85 3.98 -4.62
CA VAL A 196 -2.27 4.23 -4.91
C VAL A 196 -2.80 5.27 -3.94
N ALA A 197 -3.26 6.41 -4.45
CA ALA A 197 -3.97 7.41 -3.68
C ALA A 197 -5.47 7.12 -3.71
N LEU A 198 -6.07 6.91 -2.54
CA LEU A 198 -7.51 6.84 -2.36
C LEU A 198 -8.01 8.20 -1.91
N VAL A 199 -8.96 8.79 -2.63
CA VAL A 199 -9.64 10.04 -2.25
C VAL A 199 -11.09 9.69 -1.93
N CYS A 200 -11.48 9.82 -0.67
CA CYS A 200 -12.81 9.47 -0.20
C CYS A 200 -13.23 10.31 1.01
N HIS A 201 -14.50 10.21 1.42
CA HIS A 201 -14.96 10.79 2.68
C HIS A 201 -14.24 10.12 3.86
N ARG A 202 -14.02 10.86 4.93
CA ARG A 202 -13.31 10.37 6.13
C ARG A 202 -13.93 9.09 6.69
N GLU A 203 -15.26 9.02 6.76
CA GLU A 203 -15.97 7.82 7.24
C GLU A 203 -15.76 6.61 6.32
N SER A 204 -15.67 6.81 5.00
CA SER A 204 -15.38 5.73 4.05
C SER A 204 -13.96 5.20 4.21
N TRP A 205 -13.00 6.09 4.49
CA TRP A 205 -11.64 5.69 4.83
C TRP A 205 -11.59 4.93 6.17
N GLU A 206 -12.27 5.42 7.21
CA GLU A 206 -12.33 4.77 8.52
C GLU A 206 -12.94 3.37 8.43
N PHE A 207 -14.02 3.19 7.64
CA PHE A 207 -14.59 1.88 7.35
C PHE A 207 -13.59 0.95 6.67
N LEU A 208 -12.95 1.39 5.59
CA LEU A 208 -11.98 0.57 4.85
C LEU A 208 -10.79 0.19 5.74
N ALA A 209 -10.26 1.15 6.51
CA ALA A 209 -9.16 0.91 7.43
C ALA A 209 -9.56 -0.08 8.54
N ALA A 210 -10.79 0.00 9.06
CA ALA A 210 -11.31 -0.95 10.04
C ALA A 210 -11.42 -2.37 9.46
N CYS A 211 -11.94 -2.53 8.24
CA CYS A 211 -11.98 -3.82 7.55
C CYS A 211 -10.57 -4.41 7.37
N ALA A 212 -9.61 -3.58 6.97
CA ALA A 212 -8.27 -4.03 6.61
C ALA A 212 -7.29 -4.14 7.79
N ALA A 213 -7.61 -3.61 8.98
CA ALA A 213 -6.71 -3.52 10.13
C ALA A 213 -6.12 -4.88 10.57
N GLY A 214 -6.86 -5.97 10.40
CA GLY A 214 -6.42 -7.32 10.77
C GLY A 214 -5.62 -8.05 9.69
N ASN A 215 -5.42 -7.47 8.51
CA ASN A 215 -4.76 -8.14 7.40
C ASN A 215 -3.23 -7.93 7.43
N GLU A 216 -2.45 -9.01 7.31
CA GLU A 216 -0.98 -9.01 7.36
C GLU A 216 -0.28 -8.16 6.28
N HIS A 217 -0.98 -7.83 5.20
CA HIS A 217 -0.47 -7.04 4.10
C HIS A 217 -0.89 -5.56 4.20
N PHE A 218 -1.89 -5.25 5.03
CA PHE A 218 -2.34 -3.89 5.24
C PHE A 218 -1.43 -3.15 6.24
N ARG A 219 -1.18 -1.87 5.97
CA ARG A 219 -0.48 -0.98 6.91
C ARG A 219 -1.35 0.25 7.14
N ALA A 220 -1.85 0.40 8.35
CA ALA A 220 -2.68 1.52 8.75
C ALA A 220 -1.91 2.86 8.74
N THR A 221 -0.58 2.81 8.89
CA THR A 221 0.34 3.96 8.76
C THR A 221 0.47 4.38 7.28
N CYS A 222 -0.59 4.91 6.71
CA CYS A 222 -0.58 5.54 5.39
C CYS A 222 -0.48 7.06 5.55
N GLU A 223 0.10 7.74 4.56
CA GLU A 223 0.06 9.20 4.54
C GLU A 223 -1.38 9.63 4.28
N LEU A 224 -2.03 10.16 5.33
CA LEU A 224 -3.39 10.66 5.28
C LEU A 224 -3.33 12.19 5.23
N ALA A 225 -3.66 12.76 4.08
CA ALA A 225 -3.80 14.20 3.91
C ALA A 225 -5.28 14.59 3.99
N ASP A 226 -5.58 15.64 4.74
CA ASP A 226 -6.91 16.28 4.73
C ASP A 226 -7.04 17.12 3.46
N GLU A 227 -8.04 16.82 2.62
CA GLU A 227 -8.33 17.58 1.40
C GLU A 227 -9.46 18.60 1.59
N GLY A 228 -9.99 18.72 2.82
CA GLY A 228 -11.12 19.57 3.15
C GLY A 228 -12.47 18.95 2.78
N ASN A 229 -13.57 19.60 3.16
CA ASN A 229 -14.94 19.14 2.91
C ASN A 229 -15.24 17.71 3.41
N GLY A 230 -14.59 17.29 4.50
CA GLY A 230 -14.75 15.93 5.06
C GLY A 230 -14.05 14.84 4.24
N ARG A 231 -13.19 15.20 3.28
CA ARG A 231 -12.44 14.26 2.45
C ARG A 231 -11.03 14.07 2.92
N VAL A 232 -10.53 12.87 2.71
CA VAL A 232 -9.17 12.48 3.01
C VAL A 232 -8.55 11.83 1.78
N ARG A 233 -7.26 12.10 1.60
CA ARG A 233 -6.41 11.41 0.63
C ARG A 233 -5.48 10.48 1.37
N ALA A 234 -5.73 9.18 1.26
CA ALA A 234 -4.89 8.13 1.83
C ALA A 234 -3.96 7.56 0.77
N VAL A 235 -2.65 7.63 0.99
CA VAL A 235 -1.64 7.10 0.06
C VAL A 235 -1.21 5.70 0.51
N LEU A 236 -1.62 4.69 -0.26
CA LEU A 236 -1.36 3.27 0.00
C LEU A 236 -0.25 2.73 -0.88
N SER A 237 0.58 1.85 -0.30
CA SER A 237 1.49 1.01 -1.07
C SER A 237 0.72 -0.09 -1.80
N GLY A 238 1.26 -0.65 -2.88
CA GLY A 238 0.68 -1.80 -3.56
C GLY A 238 0.39 -2.98 -2.61
N ARG A 239 1.30 -3.26 -1.66
CA ARG A 239 1.10 -4.27 -0.61
C ARG A 239 -0.12 -3.96 0.28
N SER A 240 -0.29 -2.70 0.67
CA SER A 240 -1.44 -2.28 1.47
C SER A 240 -2.76 -2.37 0.68
N VAL A 241 -2.73 -2.12 -0.63
CA VAL A 241 -3.89 -2.31 -1.50
C VAL A 241 -4.27 -3.77 -1.63
N ILE A 242 -3.29 -4.69 -1.72
CA ILE A 242 -3.53 -6.14 -1.67
C ILE A 242 -4.25 -6.50 -0.38
N GLY A 243 -3.75 -6.06 0.77
CA GLY A 243 -4.38 -6.35 2.07
C GLY A 243 -5.81 -5.80 2.17
N ALA A 244 -6.04 -4.59 1.64
CA ALA A 244 -7.37 -4.00 1.60
C ALA A 244 -8.33 -4.79 0.69
N LEU A 245 -7.90 -5.21 -0.49
CA LEU A 245 -8.73 -6.01 -1.42
C LEU A 245 -9.11 -7.37 -0.83
N ILE A 246 -8.17 -8.06 -0.18
CA ILE A 246 -8.42 -9.34 0.50
C ILE A 246 -9.43 -9.14 1.64
N ALA A 247 -9.20 -8.14 2.48
CA ALA A 247 -10.07 -7.85 3.62
C ALA A 247 -11.49 -7.44 3.19
N LEU A 248 -11.63 -6.62 2.15
CA LEU A 248 -12.93 -6.22 1.61
C LEU A 248 -13.67 -7.41 0.98
N ARG A 249 -12.95 -8.33 0.32
CA ARG A 249 -13.55 -9.56 -0.24
C ARG A 249 -14.05 -10.48 0.88
N HIS A 250 -13.22 -10.78 1.88
CA HIS A 250 -13.67 -11.55 3.05
C HIS A 250 -14.87 -10.90 3.74
N THR A 251 -14.82 -9.58 3.97
CA THR A 251 -15.92 -8.85 4.61
C THR A 251 -17.21 -8.97 3.79
N ARG A 252 -17.12 -8.90 2.46
CA ARG A 252 -18.26 -9.12 1.55
C ARG A 252 -18.78 -10.56 1.64
N ASP A 253 -17.89 -11.54 1.61
CA ASP A 253 -18.27 -12.95 1.55
C ASP A 253 -18.84 -13.44 2.90
N ASP A 254 -18.38 -12.86 4.02
CA ASP A 254 -18.85 -13.15 5.38
C ASP A 254 -20.16 -12.40 5.76
N SER A 255 -20.55 -11.37 5.01
CA SER A 255 -21.71 -10.51 5.34
C SER A 255 -22.98 -10.88 4.54
N HIS A 256 -24.14 -10.84 5.21
CA HIS A 256 -25.43 -11.20 4.59
C HIS A 256 -26.17 -10.02 3.95
N LEU A 257 -25.70 -9.53 2.80
CA LEU A 257 -26.39 -8.49 2.00
C LEU A 257 -26.87 -7.25 2.81
N ASP A 258 -26.15 -6.90 3.87
CA ASP A 258 -26.46 -5.80 4.77
C ASP A 258 -25.67 -4.53 4.40
N GLY A 259 -25.69 -3.52 5.28
CA GLY A 259 -24.94 -2.28 5.08
C GLY A 259 -23.42 -2.50 4.97
N THR A 260 -22.88 -3.47 5.72
CA THR A 260 -21.46 -3.83 5.68
C THR A 260 -21.11 -4.47 4.35
N TRP A 261 -21.93 -5.42 3.89
CA TRP A 261 -21.81 -6.03 2.56
C TRP A 261 -21.84 -4.98 1.46
N ALA A 262 -22.78 -4.03 1.53
CA ALA A 262 -22.95 -2.99 0.51
C ALA A 262 -21.74 -2.05 0.46
N LEU A 263 -21.24 -1.59 1.60
CA LEU A 263 -20.05 -0.74 1.68
C LEU A 263 -18.79 -1.47 1.24
N ALA A 264 -18.59 -2.73 1.68
CA ALA A 264 -17.46 -3.55 1.28
C ALA A 264 -17.45 -3.79 -0.23
N SER A 265 -18.62 -4.14 -0.80
CA SER A 265 -18.78 -4.35 -2.24
C SER A 265 -18.52 -3.09 -3.04
N ALA A 266 -19.10 -1.95 -2.64
CA ALA A 266 -18.86 -0.67 -3.31
C ALA A 266 -17.37 -0.27 -3.26
N CYS A 267 -16.74 -0.44 -2.10
CA CYS A 267 -15.33 -0.12 -1.92
C CYS A 267 -14.44 -1.01 -2.80
N TYR A 268 -14.68 -2.33 -2.76
CA TYR A 268 -13.95 -3.31 -3.56
C TYR A 268 -14.09 -3.04 -5.06
N SER A 269 -15.32 -2.89 -5.55
CA SER A 269 -15.60 -2.63 -6.96
C SER A 269 -14.93 -1.35 -7.45
N ARG A 270 -14.91 -0.29 -6.62
CA ARG A 270 -14.31 0.98 -7.01
C ARG A 270 -12.78 0.91 -7.12
N ILE A 271 -12.12 0.25 -6.16
CA ILE A 271 -10.67 0.01 -6.22
C ILE A 271 -10.34 -0.88 -7.42
N ALA A 272 -11.12 -1.94 -7.63
CA ALA A 272 -10.95 -2.85 -8.75
C ALA A 272 -11.08 -2.12 -10.10
N GLU A 273 -12.06 -1.24 -10.24
CA GLU A 273 -12.22 -0.42 -11.45
C GLU A 273 -11.04 0.54 -11.65
N GLY A 274 -10.57 1.20 -10.59
CA GLY A 274 -9.37 2.04 -10.65
C GLY A 274 -8.13 1.26 -11.11
N LEU A 275 -7.94 0.04 -10.61
CA LEU A 275 -6.84 -0.83 -11.02
C LEU A 275 -7.00 -1.36 -12.45
N ARG A 276 -8.23 -1.56 -12.94
CA ARG A 276 -8.50 -2.01 -14.31
C ARG A 276 -8.28 -0.92 -15.34
N THR A 277 -8.71 0.31 -15.04
CA THR A 277 -8.72 1.46 -15.96
C THR A 277 -7.37 2.16 -16.07
N THR A 278 -6.49 1.98 -15.11
CA THR A 278 -5.25 2.76 -15.06
C THR A 278 -4.18 2.16 -15.97
N ALA A 279 -3.95 2.85 -17.09
CA ALA A 279 -2.86 2.58 -18.01
C ALA A 279 -1.50 2.81 -17.33
N ARG A 280 -0.55 1.91 -17.62
CA ARG A 280 0.78 1.79 -16.99
C ARG A 280 1.74 2.92 -17.37
N ASP A 281 1.39 4.17 -17.11
CA ASP A 281 2.23 5.29 -17.53
C ASP A 281 3.34 5.60 -16.51
N GLY A 282 3.31 5.00 -15.32
CA GLY A 282 4.38 5.05 -14.30
C GLY A 282 4.74 6.46 -13.79
N ARG A 283 4.09 7.51 -14.30
CA ARG A 283 4.39 8.92 -14.01
C ARG A 283 3.49 9.52 -12.93
N ARG A 284 2.37 8.88 -12.60
CA ARG A 284 1.46 9.34 -11.55
C ARG A 284 0.96 8.15 -10.72
N PRO A 285 0.88 8.29 -9.38
CA PRO A 285 0.25 7.28 -8.55
C PRO A 285 -1.21 7.10 -8.99
N LEU A 286 -1.66 5.85 -9.04
CA LEU A 286 -3.06 5.52 -9.33
C LEU A 286 -3.93 6.30 -8.34
N THR A 287 -4.87 7.11 -8.83
CA THR A 287 -5.78 7.84 -7.96
C THR A 287 -7.18 7.27 -8.12
N VAL A 288 -7.68 6.62 -7.06
CA VAL A 288 -9.04 6.09 -6.99
C VAL A 288 -9.89 7.06 -6.20
N VAL A 289 -10.89 7.66 -6.86
CA VAL A 289 -11.80 8.63 -6.24
C VAL A 289 -13.13 7.94 -5.98
N PHE A 290 -13.57 7.89 -4.73
CA PHE A 290 -14.83 7.22 -4.34
C PHE A 290 -16.07 8.12 -4.48
N ASP A 291 -15.90 9.34 -4.98
CA ASP A 291 -16.94 10.35 -4.98
C ASP A 291 -17.16 10.93 -6.39
N ASP A 292 -18.29 10.57 -6.99
CA ASP A 292 -18.68 10.94 -8.36
C ASP A 292 -19.45 12.28 -8.43
N GLY A 293 -19.51 13.06 -7.34
CA GLY A 293 -20.38 14.23 -7.22
C GLY A 293 -19.72 15.62 -7.23
N VAL A 294 -18.42 15.73 -6.99
CA VAL A 294 -17.73 17.04 -6.95
C VAL A 294 -16.50 16.98 -7.83
N ARG A 295 -16.53 17.73 -8.93
CA ARG A 295 -15.38 17.93 -9.80
C ARG A 295 -14.32 18.70 -9.02
N ASP A 296 -13.10 18.18 -8.96
CA ASP A 296 -11.94 18.98 -8.60
C ASP A 296 -11.88 20.18 -9.53
N ALA A 297 -12.03 21.38 -8.97
CA ALA A 297 -11.60 22.59 -9.67
C ALA A 297 -10.09 22.45 -9.89
N PRO A 298 -9.57 22.72 -11.11
CA PRO A 298 -8.14 22.65 -11.37
C PRO A 298 -7.40 23.56 -10.38
N PRO A 299 -6.20 23.19 -9.92
CA PRO A 299 -5.45 24.00 -8.96
C PRO A 299 -5.33 25.42 -9.52
N GLU A 300 -5.95 26.38 -8.83
CA GLU A 300 -5.81 27.79 -9.15
C GLU A 300 -4.31 28.08 -9.21
N ARG A 301 -3.85 28.45 -10.42
CA ARG A 301 -2.54 29.06 -10.59
C ARG A 301 -2.49 30.19 -9.59
N GLN A 302 -1.63 30.04 -8.59
CA GLN A 302 -1.24 31.08 -7.67
C GLN A 302 -0.84 32.31 -8.51
N LEU A 303 -1.78 33.24 -8.64
CA LEU A 303 -1.54 34.53 -9.23
C LEU A 303 -0.52 35.24 -8.32
N PRO A 304 0.58 35.77 -8.86
CA PRO A 304 1.52 36.53 -8.05
C PRO A 304 0.76 37.71 -7.43
N GLY A 305 0.87 37.84 -6.10
CA GLY A 305 0.14 38.81 -5.30
C GLY A 305 0.34 40.26 -5.77
N PRO A 306 -0.60 41.16 -5.41
CA PRO A 306 -0.61 42.52 -5.90
C PRO A 306 0.67 43.24 -5.45
N SER A 307 1.37 43.81 -6.43
CA SER A 307 2.53 44.67 -6.21
C SER A 307 2.17 45.72 -5.16
N GLY A 308 2.91 45.71 -4.05
CA GLY A 308 2.77 46.68 -2.97
C GLY A 308 2.86 48.10 -3.53
N THR A 309 1.78 48.84 -3.36
CA THR A 309 1.74 50.30 -3.40
C THR A 309 2.74 50.83 -2.38
N ARG A 310 3.82 51.42 -2.88
CA ARG A 310 4.75 52.26 -2.13
C ARG A 310 4.02 53.53 -1.66
N PRO A 311 3.97 53.84 -0.35
CA PRO A 311 3.71 55.19 0.12
C PRO A 311 5.04 55.98 0.16
N GLU A 312 4.97 57.31 0.39
CA GLU A 312 6.04 58.34 0.41
C GLU A 312 6.11 59.14 -0.91
N ASP A 313 5.81 60.45 -0.98
CA ASP A 313 5.95 61.55 0.00
C ASP A 313 4.92 62.69 -0.24
N PRO A 314 4.48 63.42 0.81
CA PRO A 314 3.99 64.79 0.71
C PRO A 314 5.03 65.82 1.21
N ASP A 315 5.02 66.99 0.55
CA ASP A 315 5.75 68.25 0.88
C ASP A 315 7.30 68.21 0.82
N GLY A 316 8.01 69.19 0.29
CA GLY A 316 7.67 70.56 -0.09
C GLY A 316 8.94 71.40 0.01
N THR A 317 9.44 71.92 -1.11
CA THR A 317 10.40 73.04 -1.16
C THR A 317 10.40 73.61 -2.58
N ASP A 318 9.56 74.61 -2.84
CA ASP A 318 9.90 76.03 -3.06
C ASP A 318 8.63 76.79 -3.55
#